data_AF-A0A2B8A456-F1
#
_entry.id   AF-A0A2B8A456-F1
#
_cell.length_a   1.000
_cell.length_b   1.000
_cell.length_c   1.000
_cell.angle_alpha   90.00
_cell.angle_beta   90.00
_cell.angle_gamma   90.00
#
_symmetry.space_group_name_H-M   'P 1'
#
loop_
_entity.id
_entity.type
_entity.pdbx_description
1 polymer ?
#
loop_
_entity_poly.entity_id
_entity_poly.type
_entity_poly.pdbx_seq_one_letter_code
_entity_poly.pdbx_strand_id
1 'polypeptide(L)' 'MKILVNIPDKKAASFMEVLKSISYVKVKPLTPYKADVLEGIKEAVDEMRWVKAGELKARNAEDLLDEL' A
#
# COMPACT_ATOMS: atom_id res chain seq x y z
N MET A 1 -4.69 -14.04 6.97
CA MET A 1 -4.93 -13.08 5.88
C MET A 1 -4.70 -11.66 6.40
N LYS A 2 -4.01 -10.79 5.64
CA LYS A 2 -3.80 -9.38 6.01
C LYS A 2 -4.62 -8.52 5.04
N ILE A 3 -5.32 -7.51 5.54
CA ILE A 3 -6.24 -6.67 4.75
C ILE A 3 -5.87 -5.20 5.01
N LEU A 4 -5.73 -4.42 3.95
CA LEU A 4 -5.63 -2.96 3.99
C LEU A 4 -7.03 -2.38 3.82
N VAL A 5 -7.37 -1.38 4.63
CA VAL A 5 -8.68 -0.72 4.61
C VAL A 5 -8.46 0.78 4.54
N ASN A 6 -8.92 1.41 3.46
CA ASN A 6 -8.90 2.87 3.32
C ASN A 6 -10.20 3.45 3.88
N ILE A 7 -10.09 4.35 4.85
CA ILE A 7 -11.23 4.90 5.60
C ILE A 7 -11.02 6.40 5.76
N PRO A 8 -12.04 7.24 5.53
CA PRO A 8 -11.94 8.67 5.83
C PRO A 8 -11.62 8.89 7.32
N ASP A 9 -10.71 9.81 7.64
CA ASP A 9 -10.27 10.11 9.01
C ASP A 9 -11.44 10.32 9.99
N LYS A 10 -12.47 11.04 9.53
CA LYS A 10 -13.70 11.32 10.29
C LYS A 10 -14.46 10.07 10.76
N LYS A 11 -14.24 8.92 10.12
CA LYS A 11 -14.86 7.62 10.46
C LYS A 11 -13.86 6.61 11.04
N ALA A 12 -12.56 6.91 10.99
CA ALA A 12 -11.52 5.99 11.43
C ALA A 12 -11.63 5.65 12.93
N ALA A 13 -11.96 6.64 13.77
CA ALA A 13 -12.14 6.45 15.21
C ALA A 13 -13.25 5.44 15.53
N SER A 14 -14.44 5.63 14.98
CA SER A 14 -15.58 4.74 15.20
C SER A 14 -15.33 3.33 14.64
N PHE A 15 -14.65 3.21 13.50
CA PHE A 15 -14.28 1.90 12.95
C PHE A 15 -13.26 1.16 13.84
N MET A 16 -12.30 1.89 14.41
CA MET A 16 -11.32 1.33 15.33
C MET A 16 -11.97 0.75 16.59
N GLU A 17 -13.03 1.38 17.11
CA GLU A 17 -13.80 0.85 18.24
C GLU A 17 -14.50 -0.47 17.91
N VAL A 18 -15.07 -0.57 16.70
CA VAL A 18 -15.67 -1.82 16.21
C VAL A 18 -14.61 -2.90 16.05
N LEU A 19 -13.43 -2.59 15.54
CA LEU A 19 -12.35 -3.59 15.41
C LEU A 19 -11.83 -4.05 16.77
N LYS A 20 -11.75 -3.15 17.75
CA LYS A 20 -11.31 -3.47 19.13
C LYS A 20 -12.30 -4.37 19.87
N SER A 21 -13.59 -4.32 19.54
CA SER A 21 -14.60 -5.20 20.15
C SER A 21 -14.52 -6.65 19.65
N ILE A 22 -13.82 -6.90 18.53
CA ILE A 22 -13.65 -8.22 17.94
C ILE A 22 -12.35 -8.84 18.46
N SER A 23 -12.47 -9.78 19.42
CA SER A 23 -11.34 -10.36 20.16
C SER A 23 -10.25 -11.05 19.32
N TYR A 24 -10.59 -11.55 18.13
CA TYR A 24 -9.65 -12.23 17.24
C TYR A 24 -8.98 -11.29 16.21
N VAL A 25 -9.36 -10.02 16.16
CA VAL A 25 -8.81 -9.04 15.22
C VAL A 25 -7.66 -8.28 15.88
N LYS A 26 -6.47 -8.38 15.29
CA LYS A 26 -5.30 -7.59 15.71
C LYS A 26 -5.14 -6.39 14.78
N VAL A 27 -5.36 -5.20 15.31
CA VAL A 27 -5.18 -3.96 14.56
C VAL A 27 -3.77 -3.41 14.77
N LYS A 28 -3.10 -3.06 13.67
CA LYS A 28 -1.85 -2.29 13.70
C LYS A 28 -2.06 -1.04 12.85
N PRO A 29 -2.07 0.16 13.46
CA PRO A 29 -2.14 1.39 12.68
C PRO A 29 -0.88 1.52 11.84
N LEU A 30 -1.03 1.87 10.57
CA LEU A 30 0.06 2.36 9.74
C LEU A 30 0.10 3.88 9.86
N THR A 31 1.30 4.43 9.94
CA THR A 31 1.50 5.87 9.71
C THR A 31 1.27 6.18 8.23
N PRO A 32 0.79 7.38 7.86
CA PRO A 32 0.56 7.76 6.46
C PRO A 32 1.75 7.41 5.56
N TYR A 33 2.95 7.84 5.94
CA TYR A 33 4.20 7.52 5.25
C TYR A 33 4.43 6.01 5.02
N LYS A 34 4.07 5.16 5.98
CA LYS A 34 4.25 3.70 5.83
C LYS A 34 3.22 3.11 4.88
N ALA A 35 2.02 3.68 4.81
CA ALA A 35 1.00 3.27 3.86
C ALA A 35 1.45 3.61 2.44
N ASP A 36 1.88 4.86 2.21
CA ASP A 36 2.35 5.35 0.92
C ASP A 36 3.55 4.53 0.41
N VAL A 37 4.54 4.27 1.26
CA VAL A 37 5.71 3.45 0.89
C VAL A 37 5.31 2.01 0.55
N LEU A 38 4.38 1.40 1.28
CA LEU A 38 3.95 0.03 1.00
C LEU A 38 3.12 -0.06 -0.29
N GLU A 39 2.30 0.94 -0.57
CA GLU A 39 1.54 1.04 -1.80
C GLU A 39 2.49 1.21 -3.00
N GLY A 40 3.44 2.14 -2.92
CA GLY A 40 4.44 2.36 -3.96
C GLY A 40 5.34 1.13 -4.22
N ILE A 41 5.76 0.41 -3.16
CA ILE A 41 6.51 -0.85 -3.34
C ILE A 41 5.65 -1.91 -4.02
N LYS A 42 4.36 -2.02 -3.65
CA LYS A 42 3.45 -2.99 -4.27
C LYS A 42 3.27 -2.68 -5.76
N GLU A 43 3.05 -1.42 -6.11
CA GLU A 43 2.95 -0.95 -7.49
C GLU A 43 4.22 -1.28 -8.27
N ALA A 44 5.40 -0.94 -7.75
CA ALA A 44 6.67 -1.25 -8.42
C ALA A 44 6.86 -2.75 -8.67
N VAL A 45 6.44 -3.61 -7.73
CA VAL A 45 6.50 -5.07 -7.90
C VAL A 45 5.51 -5.53 -8.98
N ASP A 46 4.29 -4.99 -8.99
CA ASP A 46 3.27 -5.32 -9.99
C ASP A 46 3.73 -4.85 -11.41
N GLU A 47 4.30 -3.65 -11.53
CA GLU A 47 4.90 -3.15 -12.78
C GLU A 47 6.03 -4.04 -13.28
N MET A 48 6.95 -4.45 -12.40
CA MET A 48 8.03 -5.37 -12.76
C MET A 48 7.53 -6.73 -13.21
N ARG A 49 6.36 -7.18 -12.72
CA ARG A 49 5.72 -8.40 -13.22
C ARG A 49 5.20 -8.20 -14.64
N TRP A 50 4.57 -7.06 -14.94
CA TRP A 50 4.13 -6.73 -16.30
C TRP A 50 5.28 -6.57 -17.28
N VAL A 51 6.40 -5.97 -16.85
CA VAL A 51 7.64 -5.91 -17.64
C VAL A 51 8.14 -7.33 -17.96
N LYS A 52 8.18 -8.22 -16.97
CA LYS A 52 8.58 -9.62 -17.18
C LYS A 52 7.61 -10.39 -18.09
N ALA A 53 6.32 -10.04 -18.07
CA ALA A 53 5.31 -10.60 -18.95
C ALA A 53 5.37 -10.05 -20.38
N GLY A 54 6.15 -8.98 -20.62
CA GLY A 54 6.25 -8.30 -21.92
C GLY A 54 5.12 -7.31 -22.19
N GLU A 55 4.25 -7.05 -21.21
CA GLU A 55 3.12 -6.12 -21.33
C GLU A 55 3.55 -4.66 -21.16
N LEU A 56 4.68 -4.42 -20.46
CA LEU A 56 5.23 -3.10 -20.20
C LEU A 56 6.71 -3.04 -20.62
N LYS A 57 7.13 -1.91 -21.18
CA LYS A 57 8.55 -1.68 -21.49
C LYS A 57 9.25 -1.12 -20.26
N ALA A 58 10.32 -1.78 -19.83
CA ALA A 58 11.21 -1.22 -18.83
C ALA A 58 11.86 0.06 -19.34
N ARG A 59 12.18 0.97 -18.42
CA ARG A 59 13.02 2.15 -18.66
C ARG A 59 14.32 2.04 -17.87
N ASN A 60 15.33 2.82 -18.24
CA ASN A 60 16.56 2.87 -17.47
C ASN A 60 16.27 3.43 -16.06
N ALA A 61 16.93 2.87 -15.05
CA ALA A 61 16.79 3.31 -13.67
C ALA A 61 17.40 4.70 -13.47
N GLU A 62 18.47 5.05 -14.20
CA GLU A 62 19.10 6.38 -14.14
C GLU A 62 18.11 7.46 -14.61
N ASP A 63 17.53 7.26 -15.79
CA ASP A 63 16.49 8.16 -16.33
C ASP A 63 15.30 8.31 -15.37
N LEU A 64 14.96 7.26 -14.60
CA LEU A 64 13.90 7.33 -13.61
C LEU A 64 14.25 8.21 -12.42
N LEU A 65 15.49 8.13 -11.94
CA LEU A 65 15.93 8.90 -10.79
C LEU A 65 16.11 10.38 -11.12
N ASP A 66 16.44 10.70 -12.37
CA ASP A 66 16.59 12.09 -12.84
C ASP A 66 15.25 12.84 -13.00
N GLU A 67 14.12 12.13 -13.05
CA GLU A 67 12.77 12.71 -13.19
C GLU A 67 12.01 12.93 -11.86
N LEU A 68 12.53 12.42 -10.75
CA LEU A 68 11.91 12.49 -9.41
C LEU A 68 12.49 13.62 -8.55
#